data_AF-F2UK42-F1
#
_entry.id   AF-F2UK42-F1
#
_cell.length_a   1.000
_cell.length_b   1.000
_cell.length_c   1.000
_cell.angle_alpha   90.00
_cell.angle_beta   90.00
_cell.angle_gamma   90.00
#
_symmetry.space_group_name_H-M   'P 1'
#
loop_
_entity.id
_entity.type
_entity.pdbx_description
1 polymer ?
#
loop_
_entity_poly.entity_id
_entity_poly.type
_entity_poly.pdbx_seq_one_letter_code
_entity_poly.pdbx_strand_id
1 'polypeptide(L)'
;MPPKATHLVPGKWPEQLETALFHAMLNHRVAGVHKHMNMAMVYMQLVRLEPSLTVKDIWDHLATMYDLDELDELEDGSWVAALEAMGKKAPKFT
;
A
#
# COMPACT_ATOMS: atom_id res chain seq x y z
N MET A 1 30.21 2.05 10.54
CA MET A 1 29.20 3.10 10.31
C MET A 1 28.02 2.47 9.60
N PRO A 2 26.79 2.56 10.10
CA PRO A 2 25.64 2.21 9.27
C PRO A 2 25.58 3.18 8.07
N PRO A 3 25.24 2.71 6.86
CA PRO A 3 25.13 3.58 5.69
C PRO A 3 24.07 4.66 5.94
N LYS A 4 24.39 5.90 5.55
CA LYS A 4 23.51 7.06 5.67
C LYS A 4 22.17 6.74 4.98
N ALA A 5 21.08 6.99 5.69
CA ALA A 5 19.75 6.99 5.11
C ALA A 5 19.70 8.02 3.98
N THR A 6 19.84 7.55 2.74
CA THR A 6 19.55 8.34 1.55
C THR A 6 18.03 8.39 1.45
N HIS A 7 17.43 9.27 2.24
CA HIS A 7 16.04 9.63 2.08
C HIS A 7 15.90 10.14 0.64
N LEU A 8 15.03 9.54 -0.15
CA LEU A 8 14.48 10.24 -1.31
C LEU A 8 13.96 11.57 -0.76
N VAL A 9 14.38 12.69 -1.37
CA VAL A 9 14.00 14.03 -0.89
C VAL A 9 12.47 14.05 -0.71
N PRO A 10 11.95 14.40 0.48
CA PRO A 10 10.51 14.43 0.71
C PRO A 10 9.89 15.34 -0.36
N GLY A 11 9.02 14.77 -1.20
CA GLY A 11 8.37 15.48 -2.30
C GLY A 11 8.98 15.31 -3.70
N LYS A 12 9.97 14.42 -3.91
CA LYS A 12 10.41 14.06 -5.27
C LYS A 12 10.37 12.56 -5.52
N TRP A 13 9.14 12.04 -5.63
CA TRP A 13 8.90 10.68 -6.14
C TRP A 13 9.12 10.68 -7.67
N PRO A 14 10.07 9.90 -8.21
CA PRO A 14 10.32 9.86 -9.65
C PRO A 14 9.12 9.29 -10.43
N GLU A 15 8.80 9.84 -11.60
CA GLU A 15 7.68 9.37 -12.44
C GLU A 15 7.78 7.88 -12.80
N GLN A 16 9.00 7.40 -13.05
CA GLN A 16 9.26 5.98 -13.33
C GLN A 16 8.97 5.10 -12.11
N LEU A 17 9.26 5.60 -10.91
CA LEU A 17 8.98 4.91 -9.67
C LEU A 17 7.47 4.93 -9.36
N GLU A 18 6.77 6.03 -9.67
CA GLU A 18 5.32 6.17 -9.56
C GLU A 18 4.60 5.16 -10.44
N THR A 19 5.00 5.09 -11.71
CA THR A 19 4.41 4.17 -12.68
C THR A 19 4.65 2.72 -12.27
N ALA A 20 5.84 2.41 -11.76
CA ALA A 20 6.16 1.08 -11.23
C ALA A 20 5.34 0.73 -9.99
N LEU A 21 5.14 1.69 -9.08
CA LEU A 21 4.32 1.51 -7.88
C LEU A 21 2.88 1.17 -8.26
N PHE A 22 2.27 1.92 -9.19
CA PHE A 22 0.91 1.65 -9.64
C PHE A 22 0.78 0.28 -10.31
N HIS A 23 1.72 -0.10 -11.17
CA HIS A 23 1.71 -1.44 -11.75
C HIS A 23 1.85 -2.56 -10.70
N ALA A 24 2.67 -2.35 -9.67
CA ALA A 24 2.82 -3.30 -8.58
C ALA A 24 1.52 -3.44 -7.78
N MET A 25 0.85 -2.31 -7.49
CA MET A 25 -0.41 -2.26 -6.74
C MET A 25 -1.59 -2.91 -7.46
N LEU A 26 -1.57 -2.99 -8.80
CA LEU A 26 -2.58 -3.76 -9.56
C LEU A 26 -2.57 -5.25 -9.20
N ASN A 27 -1.41 -5.79 -8.80
CA ASN A 27 -1.23 -7.21 -8.49
C ASN A 27 -1.13 -7.48 -6.98
N HIS A 28 -0.75 -6.47 -6.19
CA HIS A 28 -0.49 -6.60 -4.76
C HIS A 28 -1.30 -5.56 -3.98
N ARG A 29 -2.27 -6.03 -3.21
CA ARG A 29 -3.09 -5.15 -2.38
C ARG A 29 -2.32 -4.70 -1.15
N VAL A 30 -2.09 -3.39 -1.02
CA VAL A 30 -1.32 -2.78 0.07
C VAL A 30 -2.16 -2.49 1.32
N ALA A 31 -3.37 -3.04 1.41
CA ALA A 31 -4.26 -2.96 2.56
C ALA A 31 -4.80 -4.36 2.90
N GLY A 32 -5.45 -4.48 4.06
CA GLY A 32 -6.05 -5.70 4.57
C GLY A 32 -5.06 -6.68 5.22
N VAL A 33 -5.57 -7.85 5.58
CA VAL A 33 -4.85 -8.94 6.27
C VAL A 33 -3.45 -9.25 5.72
N HIS A 34 -3.25 -9.16 4.40
CA HIS A 34 -1.98 -9.50 3.75
C HIS A 34 -1.09 -8.29 3.40
N LYS A 35 -1.42 -7.08 3.87
CA LYS A 35 -0.75 -5.83 3.50
C LYS A 35 0.77 -5.86 3.66
N HIS A 36 1.29 -6.44 4.73
CA HIS A 36 2.74 -6.49 4.97
C HIS A 36 3.48 -7.40 3.97
N MET A 37 2.88 -8.55 3.63
CA MET A 37 3.44 -9.48 2.65
C MET A 37 3.37 -8.89 1.24
N ASN A 38 2.22 -8.31 0.89
CA ASN A 38 2.03 -7.65 -0.39
C ASN A 38 2.96 -6.44 -0.54
N MET A 39 3.17 -5.67 0.53
CA MET A 39 4.13 -4.58 0.53
C MET A 39 5.57 -5.06 0.33
N ALA A 40 5.95 -6.21 0.89
CA ALA A 40 7.26 -6.80 0.61
C ALA A 40 7.43 -7.12 -0.88
N MET A 41 6.39 -7.63 -1.54
CA MET A 41 6.42 -7.90 -2.98
C MET A 41 6.54 -6.60 -3.80
N VAL A 42 5.79 -5.56 -3.45
CA VAL A 42 5.88 -4.23 -4.05
C VAL A 42 7.29 -3.65 -3.89
N TYR A 43 7.84 -3.69 -2.68
CA TYR A 43 9.21 -3.27 -2.38
C TYR A 43 10.27 -4.01 -3.21
N MET A 44 10.15 -5.34 -3.33
CA MET A 44 11.08 -6.16 -4.13
C MET A 44 11.08 -5.79 -5.62
N GLN A 45 10.01 -5.19 -6.13
CA GLN A 45 9.96 -4.66 -7.50
C GLN A 45 10.60 -3.28 -7.58
N LEU A 46 10.26 -2.38 -6.66
CA LEU A 46 10.71 -0.98 -6.68
C LEU A 46 12.20 -0.82 -6.36
N VAL A 47 12.75 -1.62 -5.44
CA VAL A 47 14.18 -1.57 -5.07
C VAL A 47 15.12 -1.91 -6.23
N ARG A 48 14.61 -2.57 -7.28
CA ARG A 48 15.37 -2.82 -8.52
C ARG A 48 15.58 -1.55 -9.35
N LEU A 49 14.67 -0.58 -9.20
CA LEU A 49 14.73 0.71 -9.88
C LEU A 49 15.42 1.76 -9.00
N GLU A 50 15.15 1.74 -7.70
CA GLU A 50 15.73 2.65 -6.72
C GLU A 50 16.29 1.87 -5.51
N PRO A 51 17.59 1.51 -5.51
CA PRO A 51 18.20 0.71 -4.46
C PRO A 51 18.26 1.39 -3.08
N SER A 52 18.07 2.72 -3.01
CA SER A 52 18.03 3.46 -1.74
C SER A 52 16.65 3.49 -1.09
N LEU A 53 15.61 3.05 -1.80
CA LEU A 53 14.24 3.03 -1.31
C LEU A 53 14.11 2.11 -0.09
N THR A 54 13.31 2.52 0.89
CA THR A 54 12.92 1.68 2.01
C THR A 54 11.44 1.34 1.96
N VAL A 55 11.02 0.27 2.65
CA VAL A 55 9.59 -0.06 2.81
C VAL A 55 8.82 1.11 3.44
N LYS A 56 9.45 1.86 4.36
CA LYS A 56 8.83 3.02 5.00
C LYS A 56 8.54 4.13 4.00
N ASP A 57 9.46 4.40 3.08
CA ASP A 57 9.26 5.45 2.06
C ASP A 57 8.05 5.15 1.17
N ILE A 58 7.79 3.87 0.88
CA ILE A 58 6.62 3.45 0.10
C ILE A 58 5.34 3.69 0.91
N TRP A 59 5.31 3.31 2.19
CA TRP A 59 4.15 3.57 3.06
C TRP A 59 3.89 5.06 3.23
N ASP A 60 4.93 5.84 3.49
CA ASP A 60 4.83 7.29 3.66
C ASP A 60 4.29 7.93 2.38
N HIS A 61 4.75 7.50 1.19
CA HIS A 61 4.26 7.99 -0.09
C HIS A 61 2.79 7.61 -0.33
N LEU A 62 2.42 6.35 -0.08
CA LEU A 62 1.03 5.90 -0.21
C LEU A 62 0.08 6.65 0.72
N ALA A 63 0.51 6.95 1.95
CA ALA A 63 -0.26 7.74 2.92
C ALA A 63 -0.49 9.20 2.46
N THR A 64 0.28 9.72 1.50
CA THR A 64 -0.01 11.02 0.89
C THR A 64 -1.12 10.97 -0.17
N MET A 65 -1.44 9.78 -0.70
CA MET A 65 -2.40 9.58 -1.80
C MET A 65 -3.69 8.87 -1.36
N TYR A 66 -3.60 8.01 -0.34
CA TYR A 66 -4.69 7.16 0.11
C TYR A 66 -4.85 7.25 1.63
N ASP A 67 -6.11 7.16 2.08
CA ASP A 67 -6.41 6.81 3.46
C ASP A 67 -6.23 5.29 3.62
N LEU A 68 -5.05 4.91 4.11
CA LEU A 68 -4.68 3.50 4.25
C LEU A 68 -5.46 2.81 5.37
N ASP A 69 -5.91 3.54 6.38
CA ASP A 69 -6.67 2.99 7.50
C ASP A 69 -8.10 2.66 7.05
N GLU A 70 -8.76 3.58 6.33
CA GLU A 70 -10.08 3.31 5.74
C GLU A 70 -10.02 2.14 4.74
N LEU A 71 -8.96 2.05 3.94
CA LEU A 71 -8.77 0.96 2.98
C LEU A 71 -8.55 -0.39 3.68
N ASP A 72 -7.84 -0.39 4.81
CA ASP A 72 -7.63 -1.58 5.64
C ASP A 72 -8.95 -2.09 6.23
N GLU A 73 -9.77 -1.19 6.78
CA GLU A 73 -11.09 -1.54 7.30
C GLU A 73 -12.02 -2.13 6.20
N LEU A 74 -11.95 -1.57 4.99
CA LEU A 74 -12.71 -2.09 3.85
C LEU A 74 -12.25 -3.49 3.43
N GLU A 75 -10.95 -3.77 3.46
CA GLU A 75 -10.41 -5.06 3.06
C GLU A 75 -10.63 -6.16 4.11
N ASP A 76 -10.60 -5.81 5.40
CA ASP A 76 -10.77 -6.74 6.52
C ASP A 76 -12.22 -7.23 6.71
N GLY A 77 -13.12 -6.84 5.82
CA GLY A 77 -14.53 -7.25 5.87
C GLY A 77 -15.32 -6.54 6.97
N SER A 78 -14.75 -5.49 7.59
CA SER A 78 -15.45 -4.65 8.58
C SER A 78 -16.74 -4.06 8.00
N TRP A 79 -16.74 -3.74 6.70
CA TRP A 79 -17.94 -3.26 6.01
C TRP A 79 -19.09 -4.28 6.02
N VAL A 80 -18.80 -5.59 6.03
CA VAL A 80 -19.83 -6.63 6.14
C VAL A 80 -20.49 -6.54 7.51
N ALA A 81 -19.69 -6.43 8.57
CA ALA A 81 -20.20 -6.24 9.94
C ALA A 81 -20.96 -4.91 10.09
N ALA A 82 -20.50 -3.84 9.45
CA ALA A 82 -21.19 -2.56 9.43
C ALA A 82 -22.54 -2.62 8.69
N LEU A 83 -22.62 -3.34 7.57
CA LEU A 83 -23.88 -3.58 6.85
C LEU A 83 -24.86 -4.42 7.69
N GLU A 84 -24.36 -5.46 8.37
CA GLU A 84 -25.16 -6.27 9.29
C GLU A 84 -25.71 -5.42 10.45
N ALA A 85 -24.90 -4.54 11.05
CA ALA A 85 -25.34 -3.60 12.08
C ALA A 85 -26.39 -2.60 11.58
N MET A 86 -26.33 -2.22 10.29
CA MET A 86 -27.32 -1.39 9.62
C MET A 86 -28.57 -2.15 9.13
N GLY A 87 -28.66 -3.47 9.38
CA GLY A 87 -29.76 -4.32 8.90
C GLY A 87 -29.79 -4.52 7.38
N LYS A 88 -28.70 -4.17 6.69
CA LYS A 88 -28.54 -4.33 5.24
C LYS A 88 -27.84 -5.65 4.96
N LYS A 89 -28.38 -6.47 4.05
CA LYS A 89 -27.69 -7.69 3.63
C LYS A 89 -26.48 -7.32 2.76
N ALA A 90 -25.31 -7.86 3.12
CA ALA A 90 -24.14 -7.76 2.26
C ALA A 90 -24.40 -8.43 0.90
N PRO A 91 -23.96 -7.81 -0.21
CA PRO A 91 -24.04 -8.43 -1.53
C PRO A 91 -23.18 -9.71 -1.54
N LYS A 92 -23.81 -10.81 -1.98
CA LYS A 92 -23.09 -12.06 -2.22
C LYS A 92 -22.32 -11.93 -3.53
N PHE A 93 -21.01 -11.78 -3.45
CA PHE A 93 -20.14 -11.95 -4.60
C PHE A 93 -19.89 -13.46 -4.76
N THR A 94 -20.60 -14.08 -5.71
CA THR A 94 -20.42 -15.47 -6.14
C THR A 94 -19.35 -15.58 -7.21
#